data_AF-A0A0D0A149-F1
#
_entry.id   AF-A0A0D0A149-F1
#
_cell.length_a   1.000
_cell.length_b   1.000
_cell.length_c   1.000
_cell.angle_alpha   90.00
_cell.angle_beta   90.00
_cell.angle_gamma   90.00
#
_symmetry.space_group_name_H-M   'P 1'
#
loop_
_entity.id
_entity.type
_entity.pdbx_description
1 polymer ?
#
loop_
_entity_poly.entity_id
_entity_poly.type
_entity_poly.pdbx_seq_one_letter_code
_entity_poly.pdbx_strand_id
1 'polypeptide(L)'
;MSKPEVARFSDSHYRRVVYGLGPYIADYEEQVLLTSIVRRWCPRCLAPRQSLDDDALCQCEAHREALFEEDTFSSTVLWSEFGIVGEVVPFTNDFTRADIHQLIAPDLLHQIIKGCFKDHLVTWVEKYLHHVHRKREAECIMDDIDQCLAAAVPFTGL
;
A
#
# COMPACT_ATOMS: atom_id res chain seq x y z
N MET A 1 23.47 0.86 0.92
CA MET A 1 24.47 1.74 1.58
C MET A 1 25.01 1.13 2.87
N SER A 2 25.85 0.09 2.77
CA SER A 2 26.52 -0.51 3.94
C SER A 2 27.76 0.27 4.39
N LYS A 3 28.31 1.11 3.51
CA LYS A 3 29.47 1.97 3.78
C LYS A 3 28.98 3.31 4.35
N PRO A 4 29.48 3.74 5.52
CA PRO A 4 29.10 5.03 6.07
C PRO A 4 29.68 6.17 5.24
N GLU A 5 28.87 7.21 5.02
CA GLU A 5 29.31 8.44 4.38
C GLU A 5 29.80 9.44 5.41
N VAL A 6 30.73 10.31 5.00
CA VAL A 6 31.25 11.36 5.88
C VAL A 6 30.42 12.62 5.65
N ALA A 7 29.59 12.97 6.64
CA ALA A 7 28.72 14.15 6.60
C ALA A 7 29.18 15.19 7.63
N ARG A 8 29.05 16.47 7.28
CA ARG A 8 29.31 17.60 8.19
C ARG A 8 28.03 17.94 8.94
N PHE A 9 28.13 18.02 10.26
CA PHE A 9 27.01 18.36 11.15
C PHE A 9 27.01 19.86 11.50
N SER A 10 25.92 20.33 12.12
CA SER A 10 25.75 21.73 12.54
C SER A 10 26.77 22.19 13.57
N ASP A 11 27.39 21.25 14.30
CA ASP A 11 28.52 21.48 15.21
C ASP A 11 29.87 21.63 14.49
N SER A 12 29.88 21.69 13.15
CA SER A 12 31.07 21.73 12.29
C SER A 12 31.98 20.50 12.36
N HIS A 13 31.55 19.41 13.00
CA HIS A 13 32.30 18.16 13.02
C HIS A 13 31.85 17.23 11.89
N TYR A 14 32.80 16.45 11.37
CA TYR A 14 32.53 15.41 10.39
C TYR A 14 32.29 14.09 11.11
N ARG A 15 31.20 13.41 10.76
CA ARG A 15 30.84 12.11 11.36
C ARG A 15 30.55 11.11 10.25
N ARG A 16 30.78 9.83 10.56
CA ARG A 16 30.38 8.70 9.72
C ARG A 16 28.90 8.43 9.95
N VAL A 17 28.09 8.53 8.88
CA VAL A 17 26.64 8.39 8.93
C VAL A 17 26.21 7.22 8.05
N VAL A 18 25.26 6.44 8.56
CA VAL A 18 24.51 5.46 7.78
C VAL A 18 23.07 5.93 7.79
N TYR A 19 22.51 6.20 6.61
CA TYR A 19 21.12 6.59 6.49
C TYR A 19 20.21 5.36 6.61
N GLY A 20 19.06 5.56 7.25
CA GLY A 20 17.98 4.59 7.32
C GLY A 20 16.66 5.30 7.09
N LEU A 21 15.66 4.54 6.67
CA LEU A 21 14.29 5.01 6.51
C LEU A 21 13.43 4.37 7.60
N GLY A 22 12.50 5.16 8.14
CA GLY A 22 11.48 4.66 9.06
C GLY A 22 10.34 3.96 8.32
N PRO A 23 9.31 3.51 9.07
CA PRO A 23 8.11 2.98 8.46
C PRO A 23 7.50 3.97 7.47
N TYR A 24 7.07 3.47 6.31
CA TYR A 24 6.42 4.26 5.27
C TYR A 24 4.93 3.96 5.32
N ILE A 25 4.12 4.93 5.73
CA ILE A 25 2.66 4.79 5.80
C ILE A 25 2.08 5.23 4.46
N ALA A 26 1.35 4.34 3.81
CA ALA A 26 0.80 4.58 2.48
C ALA A 26 -0.60 3.95 2.34
N ASP A 27 -1.44 4.51 1.47
CA ASP A 27 -2.65 3.82 1.03
C ASP A 27 -2.30 2.57 0.20
N TYR A 28 -3.28 1.72 -0.12
CA TYR A 28 -2.97 0.45 -0.76
C TYR A 28 -2.41 0.61 -2.18
N GLU A 29 -2.86 1.60 -2.95
CA GLU A 29 -2.37 1.78 -4.32
C GLU A 29 -0.94 2.33 -4.30
N GLU A 30 -0.60 3.21 -3.37
CA GLU A 30 0.76 3.65 -3.13
C GLU A 30 1.63 2.50 -2.60
N GLN A 31 1.13 1.64 -1.70
CA GLN A 31 1.86 0.44 -1.28
C GLN A 31 2.22 -0.44 -2.48
N VAL A 32 1.26 -0.72 -3.38
CA VAL A 32 1.49 -1.53 -4.59
C VAL A 32 2.64 -0.97 -5.42
N LEU A 33 2.67 0.36 -5.62
CA LEU A 33 3.70 1.04 -6.38
C LEU A 33 5.08 0.97 -5.68
N LEU A 34 5.13 1.26 -4.38
CA LEU A 34 6.39 1.36 -3.63
C LEU A 34 7.05 0.00 -3.42
N THR A 35 6.27 -1.07 -3.27
CA THR A 35 6.78 -2.43 -3.08
C THR A 35 6.91 -3.23 -4.38
N SER A 36 6.65 -2.62 -5.54
CA SER A 36 6.71 -3.29 -6.85
C SER A 36 5.90 -4.60 -6.91
N ILE A 37 4.72 -4.63 -6.28
CA ILE A 37 3.85 -5.81 -6.31
C ILE A 37 2.75 -5.66 -7.35
N VAL A 38 2.15 -6.79 -7.72
CA VAL A 38 0.92 -6.80 -8.50
C VAL A 38 -0.25 -6.43 -7.58
N ARG A 39 -1.15 -5.58 -8.09
CA ARG A 39 -2.34 -5.16 -7.33
C ARG A 39 -3.14 -6.37 -6.84
N ARG A 40 -3.64 -6.30 -5.61
CA ARG A 40 -4.34 -7.36 -4.84
C ARG A 40 -3.44 -8.44 -4.23
N TRP A 41 -2.12 -8.25 -4.23
CA TRP A 41 -1.19 -9.04 -3.42
C TRP A 41 -0.85 -8.35 -2.11
N CYS A 42 -0.29 -9.09 -1.16
CA CYS A 42 0.20 -8.51 0.08
C CYS A 42 1.57 -7.85 -0.15
N PRO A 43 1.81 -6.60 0.27
CA PRO A 43 3.12 -5.96 0.13
C PRO A 43 4.16 -6.50 1.11
N ARG A 44 3.72 -7.24 2.15
CA ARG A 44 4.58 -7.74 3.24
C ARG A 44 4.84 -9.24 3.19
N CYS A 45 3.98 -10.04 2.57
CA CYS A 45 4.12 -11.49 2.54
C CYS A 45 3.80 -12.07 1.16
N LEU A 46 4.19 -13.33 0.97
CA LEU A 46 3.98 -14.10 -0.26
C LEU A 46 2.60 -14.78 -0.30
N ALA A 47 1.68 -14.37 0.56
CA ALA A 47 0.34 -14.94 0.58
C ALA A 47 -0.34 -14.69 -0.78
N PRO A 48 -0.86 -15.74 -1.44
CA PRO A 48 -1.60 -15.57 -2.67
C PRO A 48 -2.87 -14.79 -2.37
N ARG A 49 -3.34 -14.03 -3.35
CA ARG A 49 -4.55 -13.20 -3.23
C ARG A 49 -5.77 -13.98 -2.69
N GLN A 50 -5.90 -15.26 -3.04
CA GLN A 50 -7.03 -16.10 -2.65
C GLN A 50 -6.93 -16.60 -1.20
N SER A 51 -5.78 -16.46 -0.55
CA SER A 51 -5.49 -17.04 0.76
C SER A 51 -4.63 -16.09 1.61
N LEU A 52 -5.11 -14.86 1.80
CA LEU A 52 -4.41 -13.83 2.56
C LEU A 52 -4.32 -14.12 4.07
N ASP A 53 -5.16 -15.02 4.58
CA ASP A 53 -5.20 -15.42 6.00
C ASP A 53 -4.24 -16.57 6.32
N ASP A 54 -3.60 -17.17 5.31
CA ASP A 54 -2.66 -18.27 5.52
C ASP A 54 -1.31 -17.75 6.04
N ASP A 55 -0.63 -18.60 6.81
CA ASP A 55 0.75 -18.38 7.23
C ASP A 55 1.68 -18.41 6.00
N ALA A 56 1.98 -17.22 5.47
CA ALA A 56 2.90 -17.04 4.36
C ALA A 56 4.22 -16.43 4.85
N LEU A 57 5.30 -16.76 4.13
CA LEU A 57 6.60 -16.14 4.36
C LEU A 57 6.54 -14.63 4.04
N CYS A 58 7.23 -13.83 4.85
CA CYS A 58 7.39 -12.41 4.58
C CYS A 58 8.19 -12.20 3.30
N GLN A 59 7.79 -11.21 2.50
CA GLN A 59 8.63 -10.70 1.43
C GLN A 59 9.82 -9.97 2.04
N CYS A 60 10.96 -10.12 1.38
CA CYS A 60 12.15 -9.35 1.69
C CYS A 60 12.99 -9.16 0.45
N GLU A 61 13.87 -8.16 0.50
CA GLU A 61 14.81 -7.85 -0.58
C GLU A 61 15.62 -9.08 -0.99
N ALA A 62 16.12 -9.87 -0.02
CA ALA A 62 16.91 -11.06 -0.30
C ALA A 62 16.14 -12.14 -1.06
N HIS A 63 14.85 -12.33 -0.77
CA HIS A 63 14.02 -13.26 -1.52
C HIS A 63 13.79 -12.77 -2.95
N ARG A 64 13.53 -11.47 -3.10
CA ARG A 64 13.32 -10.84 -4.40
C ARG A 64 14.57 -10.98 -5.28
N GLU A 65 15.74 -10.60 -4.78
CA GLU A 65 17.01 -10.73 -5.50
C GLU A 65 17.32 -12.19 -5.89
N ALA A 66 17.06 -13.16 -4.99
CA ALA A 66 17.23 -14.58 -5.32
C ALA A 66 16.33 -15.04 -6.49
N LEU A 67 15.10 -14.51 -6.59
CA LEU A 67 14.21 -14.79 -7.73
C LEU A 67 14.70 -14.16 -9.04
N PHE A 68 15.39 -13.01 -8.98
CA PHE A 68 15.96 -12.37 -10.17
C PHE A 68 17.29 -13.01 -10.61
N GLU A 69 18.08 -13.55 -9.69
CA GLU A 69 19.32 -14.28 -10.00
C GLU A 69 19.03 -15.65 -10.66
N GLU A 70 17.86 -16.23 -10.40
CA GLU A 70 17.38 -17.41 -11.11
C GLU A 70 16.90 -17.05 -12.52
N ASP A 71 17.80 -17.24 -13.51
CA ASP A 71 17.58 -17.05 -14.97
C ASP A 71 16.43 -17.92 -15.54
N THR A 72 15.85 -18.79 -14.72
CA THR A 72 14.67 -19.62 -15.01
C THR A 72 13.35 -18.88 -14.93
N PHE A 73 13.26 -17.77 -14.20
CA PHE A 73 12.00 -17.06 -14.02
C PHE A 73 11.81 -15.96 -15.08
N SER A 74 10.96 -16.25 -16.06
CA SER A 74 10.47 -15.19 -16.95
C SER A 74 9.65 -14.15 -16.16
N SER A 75 9.58 -12.90 -16.64
CA SER A 75 8.75 -11.84 -16.03
C SER A 75 7.30 -12.28 -15.81
N THR A 76 6.79 -13.19 -16.64
CA THR A 76 5.44 -13.77 -16.49
C THR A 76 5.30 -14.57 -15.19
N VAL A 77 6.32 -15.34 -14.80
CA VAL A 77 6.29 -16.18 -13.59
C VAL A 77 6.41 -15.31 -12.34
N LEU A 78 7.30 -14.31 -12.35
CA LEU A 78 7.38 -13.32 -11.26
C LEU A 78 6.03 -12.64 -11.02
N TRP A 79 5.35 -12.26 -12.11
CA TRP A 79 4.05 -11.61 -12.04
C TRP A 79 2.94 -12.55 -11.54
N SER A 80 2.82 -13.75 -12.10
CA SER A 80 1.69 -14.64 -11.82
C SER A 80 1.81 -15.40 -10.50
N GLU A 81 3.01 -15.91 -10.19
CA GLU A 81 3.23 -16.82 -9.06
C GLU A 81 3.71 -16.10 -7.80
N PHE A 82 4.51 -15.03 -7.97
CA PHE A 82 5.09 -14.29 -6.85
C PHE A 82 4.45 -12.92 -6.63
N GLY A 83 3.64 -12.45 -7.59
CA GLY A 83 3.02 -11.13 -7.52
C GLY A 83 4.03 -9.98 -7.56
N ILE A 84 5.17 -10.18 -8.21
CA ILE A 84 6.27 -9.19 -8.30
C ILE A 84 6.31 -8.59 -9.71
N VAL A 85 6.39 -7.28 -9.79
CA VAL A 85 6.60 -6.54 -11.03
C VAL A 85 8.10 -6.45 -11.31
N GLY A 86 8.58 -7.31 -12.20
CA GLY A 86 10.01 -7.45 -12.53
C GLY A 86 10.71 -6.18 -13.02
N GLU A 87 9.95 -5.27 -13.62
CA GLU A 87 10.46 -4.08 -14.30
C GLU A 87 10.63 -2.87 -13.36
N VAL A 88 10.15 -2.96 -12.12
CA VAL A 88 10.15 -1.85 -11.17
C VAL A 88 11.04 -2.19 -9.98
N VAL A 89 12.09 -1.41 -9.77
CA VAL A 89 12.97 -1.53 -8.61
C VAL A 89 12.45 -0.61 -7.49
N PRO A 90 12.18 -1.13 -6.29
CA PRO A 90 11.81 -0.28 -5.15
C PRO A 90 12.87 0.79 -4.87
N PHE A 91 12.44 2.01 -4.55
CA PHE A 91 13.37 3.12 -4.28
C PHE A 91 14.29 2.87 -3.07
N THR A 92 13.91 1.94 -2.19
CA THR A 92 14.70 1.60 -1.00
C THR A 92 15.79 0.57 -1.26
N ASN A 93 15.91 0.02 -2.48
CA ASN A 93 16.87 -1.03 -2.81
C ASN A 93 18.33 -0.59 -2.58
N ASP A 94 18.62 0.71 -2.71
CA ASP A 94 19.95 1.24 -2.43
C ASP A 94 20.26 1.37 -0.93
N PHE A 95 19.28 1.15 -0.05
CA PHE A 95 19.37 1.32 1.39
C PHE A 95 19.36 -0.03 2.12
N THR A 96 20.54 -0.47 2.57
CA THR A 96 20.80 -1.79 3.19
C THR A 96 20.09 -2.03 4.53
N ARG A 97 19.34 -1.05 5.05
CA ARG A 97 18.59 -1.14 6.31
C ARG A 97 17.16 -0.63 6.15
N ALA A 98 16.66 -0.60 4.92
CA ALA A 98 15.34 -0.05 4.61
C ALA A 98 14.60 -0.92 3.60
N ASP A 99 14.50 -2.22 3.86
CA ASP A 99 13.66 -3.10 3.04
C ASP A 99 12.21 -2.61 3.06
N ILE A 100 11.69 -2.18 1.90
CA ILE A 100 10.36 -1.58 1.81
C ILE A 100 9.27 -2.57 2.26
N HIS A 101 9.45 -3.87 2.03
CA HIS A 101 8.47 -4.89 2.41
C HIS A 101 8.37 -5.05 3.93
N GLN A 102 9.38 -4.59 4.67
CA GLN A 102 9.39 -4.57 6.13
C GLN A 102 8.98 -3.21 6.70
N LEU A 103 9.27 -2.13 5.97
CA LEU A 103 8.97 -0.76 6.39
C LEU A 103 7.55 -0.31 6.06
N ILE A 104 6.93 -0.89 5.03
CA ILE A 104 5.62 -0.47 4.58
C ILE A 104 4.55 -0.76 5.65
N ALA A 105 3.76 0.26 5.97
CA ALA A 105 2.67 0.19 6.92
C ALA A 105 1.38 0.67 6.26
N PRO A 106 0.24 -0.01 6.50
CA PRO A 106 -1.01 0.42 5.91
C PRO A 106 -1.50 1.70 6.55
N ASP A 107 -1.94 2.65 5.72
CA ASP A 107 -2.78 3.76 6.17
C ASP A 107 -4.18 3.25 6.51
N LEU A 108 -4.34 2.78 7.75
CA LEU A 108 -5.60 2.22 8.23
C LEU A 108 -6.74 3.24 8.20
N LEU A 109 -6.44 4.52 8.47
CA LEU A 109 -7.47 5.55 8.51
C LEU A 109 -8.01 5.81 7.09
N HIS A 110 -7.10 5.95 6.12
CA HIS A 110 -7.47 6.09 4.71
C HIS A 110 -8.25 4.86 4.22
N GLN A 111 -7.77 3.65 4.54
CA GLN A 111 -8.43 2.40 4.15
C GLN A 111 -9.84 2.29 4.70
N ILE A 112 -10.06 2.63 5.97
CA ILE A 112 -11.39 2.57 6.58
C ILE A 112 -12.33 3.59 5.91
N ILE A 113 -11.88 4.83 5.74
CA ILE A 113 -12.77 5.89 5.25
C ILE A 113 -13.05 5.76 3.75
N LYS A 114 -12.02 5.58 2.92
CA LYS A 114 -12.20 5.42 1.48
C LYS A 114 -12.75 4.03 1.13
N GLY A 115 -12.10 2.98 1.62
CA GLY A 115 -12.49 1.60 1.31
C GLY A 115 -13.81 1.21 1.95
N CYS A 116 -13.89 1.18 3.29
CA CYS A 116 -15.08 0.65 3.97
C CYS A 116 -16.28 1.58 3.90
N PHE A 117 -16.11 2.87 4.19
CA PHE A 117 -17.23 3.81 4.19
C PHE A 117 -17.62 4.22 2.76
N LYS A 118 -16.72 4.89 2.03
CA LYS A 118 -17.07 5.49 0.74
C LYS A 118 -17.33 4.45 -0.36
N ASP A 119 -16.42 3.48 -0.54
CA ASP A 119 -16.51 2.56 -1.69
C ASP A 119 -17.50 1.40 -1.43
N HIS A 120 -17.64 0.95 -0.18
CA HIS A 120 -18.52 -0.18 0.17
C HIS A 120 -19.85 0.22 0.79
N LEU A 121 -19.84 0.93 1.92
CA LEU A 121 -21.06 1.23 2.66
C LEU A 121 -22.01 2.14 1.87
N VAL A 122 -21.50 3.26 1.31
CA VAL A 122 -22.34 4.18 0.52
C VAL A 122 -22.93 3.46 -0.68
N THR A 123 -22.12 2.73 -1.44
CA THR A 123 -22.59 1.91 -2.58
C THR A 123 -23.67 0.92 -2.17
N TRP A 124 -23.55 0.30 -0.99
CA TRP A 124 -24.55 -0.64 -0.49
C TRP A 124 -25.84 0.07 -0.08
N VAL A 125 -25.74 1.20 0.62
CA VAL A 125 -26.89 2.02 1.02
C VAL A 125 -27.65 2.53 -0.20
N GLU A 126 -26.94 3.03 -1.22
CA GLU A 126 -27.54 3.48 -2.48
C GLU A 126 -28.35 2.35 -3.16
N LYS A 127 -27.74 1.16 -3.29
CA LYS A 127 -28.42 -0.02 -3.83
C LYS A 127 -29.65 -0.41 -3.01
N TYR A 128 -29.54 -0.36 -1.69
CA TYR A 128 -30.64 -0.66 -0.79
C TYR A 128 -31.80 0.33 -0.96
N LEU A 129 -31.51 1.64 -1.01
CA LEU A 129 -32.53 2.67 -1.18
C LEU A 129 -33.25 2.52 -2.52
N HIS A 130 -32.53 2.25 -3.61
CA HIS A 130 -33.13 1.97 -4.91
C HIS A 130 -33.92 0.66 -4.96
N HIS A 131 -33.65 -0.29 -4.06
CA HIS A 131 -34.42 -1.52 -3.94
C HIS A 131 -35.73 -1.33 -3.17
N VAL A 132 -35.73 -0.51 -2.11
CA VAL A 132 -36.87 -0.32 -1.21
C VAL A 132 -37.80 0.81 -1.67
N HIS A 133 -37.25 1.89 -2.23
CA HIS A 133 -37.98 3.10 -2.56
C HIS A 133 -38.17 3.27 -4.07
N ARG A 134 -39.17 4.08 -4.46
CA ARG A 134 -39.28 4.54 -5.84
C ARG A 134 -38.07 5.43 -6.16
N LYS A 135 -37.60 5.40 -7.40
CA LYS A 135 -36.38 6.13 -7.84
C LYS A 135 -36.27 7.56 -7.28
N ARG A 136 -37.33 8.36 -7.42
CA ARG A 136 -37.34 9.75 -6.95
C ARG A 136 -37.24 9.90 -5.43
N GLU A 137 -37.79 8.96 -4.67
CA GLU A 137 -37.70 8.95 -3.21
C GLU A 137 -36.30 8.53 -2.76
N ALA A 138 -35.71 7.52 -3.41
CA ALA A 138 -34.33 7.09 -3.16
C ALA A 138 -33.33 8.22 -3.41
N GLU A 139 -33.46 8.94 -4.54
CA GLU A 139 -32.63 10.10 -4.88
C GLU A 139 -32.76 11.21 -3.83
N CYS A 140 -33.98 11.51 -3.39
CA CYS A 140 -34.21 12.52 -2.34
C CYS A 140 -33.53 12.16 -1.01
N ILE A 141 -33.54 10.88 -0.63
CA ILE A 141 -32.86 10.40 0.59
C ILE A 141 -31.34 10.46 0.41
N MET A 142 -30.82 10.09 -0.78
CA MET A 142 -29.39 10.20 -1.07
C MET A 142 -28.91 11.65 -1.04
N ASP A 143 -29.67 12.59 -1.59
CA ASP A 143 -29.36 14.02 -1.55
C ASP A 143 -29.26 14.56 -0.11
N ASP A 144 -30.15 14.10 0.79
CA ASP A 144 -30.13 14.48 2.22
C ASP A 144 -28.90 13.90 2.94
N ILE A 145 -28.53 12.66 2.63
CA ILE A 145 -27.31 12.03 3.14
C ILE A 145 -26.07 12.82 2.68
N ASP A 146 -25.99 13.16 1.38
CA ASP A 146 -24.88 13.93 0.83
C ASP A 146 -24.78 15.33 1.46
N GLN A 147 -25.91 16.00 1.71
CA GLN A 147 -25.93 17.28 2.44
C GLN A 147 -25.42 17.13 3.88
N CYS A 148 -25.81 16.06 4.58
CA CYS A 148 -25.31 15.78 5.93
C CYS A 148 -23.80 15.52 5.94
N LEU A 149 -23.29 14.75 4.97
CA LEU A 149 -21.86 14.48 4.82
C LEU A 149 -21.07 15.75 4.48
N ALA A 150 -21.61 16.62 3.61
CA ALA A 150 -20.99 17.89 3.24
C ALA A 150 -20.94 18.90 4.41
N ALA A 151 -21.90 18.81 5.34
CA ALA A 151 -21.93 19.63 6.55
C ALA A 151 -20.93 19.15 7.62
N ALA A 152 -20.43 17.91 7.52
CA ALA A 152 -19.42 17.40 8.43
C ALA A 152 -18.08 18.13 8.23
N VAL A 153 -17.34 18.31 9.33
CA VAL A 153 -16.03 18.98 9.27
C VAL A 153 -15.09 18.17 8.38
N PRO A 154 -14.44 18.79 7.37
CA PRO A 154 -13.53 18.07 6.50
C PRO A 154 -12.36 17.52 7.31
N PHE A 155 -12.09 16.24 7.16
CA PHE A 155 -10.91 15.63 7.76
C PHE A 155 -9.70 15.99 6.89
N THR A 156 -8.84 16.89 7.38
CA THR A 156 -7.62 17.29 6.68
C THR A 156 -6.64 16.12 6.68
N GLY A 157 -6.35 15.54 5.50
CA GLY A 157 -5.36 14.47 5.36
C GLY A 157 -5.87 13.18 4.68
N LEU A 158 -7.05 13.20 4.07
CA LEU A 158 -7.57 12.16 3.17
C LEU A 158 -7.43 12.54 1.70
#